data_AF-A0A0S7XWJ1-F1
#
_entry.id   AF-A0A0S7XWJ1-F1
#
_cell.length_a   1.000
_cell.length_b   1.000
_cell.length_c   1.000
_cell.angle_alpha   90.00
_cell.angle_beta   90.00
_cell.angle_gamma   90.00
#
_symmetry.space_group_name_H-M   'P 1'
#
loop_
_entity.id
_entity.type
_entity.pdbx_description
1 polymer ?
#
loop_
_entity_poly.entity_id
_entity_poly.type
_entity_poly.pdbx_seq_one_letter_code
_entity_poly.pdbx_strand_id
1 'polypeptide(L)'
;MAKKKKLFRGHWSKDEVKLLKKLYPKGNPKKIAERLGRPLTAVRQRAYDMGIKIDGLHRWSNDEIKLLKKLYPTENIRKLEDKLGWPIRSIRNKANKMGIKKRQHYPTWSKDETKLFLKLYPNTKTRQIAAKLGRSIKALEQRAHKLGIRKENVPRWSKKEEQLLAKLYPTTNNRILAGIFKRSALTVIQKAFRTGLRKKGRRPRVRRK
;
A
#
# COMPACT_ATOMS: atom_id res chain seq x y z
N MET A 1 13.16 30.63 10.71
CA MET A 1 11.76 30.46 11.16
C MET A 1 10.82 31.11 10.13
N ALA A 2 9.86 30.38 9.56
CA ALA A 2 8.97 30.94 8.53
C ALA A 2 7.87 31.80 9.18
N LYS A 3 7.84 33.11 8.89
CA LYS A 3 6.77 34.02 9.32
C LYS A 3 5.41 33.46 8.86
N LYS A 4 4.53 33.07 9.80
CA LYS A 4 3.16 32.67 9.47
C LYS A 4 2.44 33.86 8.84
N LYS A 5 2.15 33.80 7.53
CA LYS A 5 1.29 34.79 6.86
C LYS A 5 -0.06 34.86 7.59
N LYS A 6 -0.48 36.07 7.95
CA LYS A 6 -1.80 36.33 8.56
C LYS A 6 -2.86 35.97 7.51
N LEU A 7 -3.57 34.86 7.73
CA LEU A 7 -4.64 34.41 6.84
C LEU A 7 -5.90 35.20 7.14
N PHE A 8 -6.62 35.63 6.10
CA PHE A 8 -7.91 36.30 6.24
C PHE A 8 -8.94 35.32 6.83
N ARG A 9 -9.58 35.74 7.93
CA ARG A 9 -10.68 35.04 8.59
C ARG A 9 -11.84 36.02 8.67
N GLY A 10 -12.94 35.74 7.97
CA GLY A 10 -14.09 36.65 7.89
C GLY A 10 -14.89 36.51 6.60
N HIS A 11 -15.79 37.47 6.38
CA HIS A 11 -16.70 37.52 5.23
C HIS A 11 -15.95 37.47 3.90
N TRP A 12 -16.53 36.81 2.90
CA TRP A 12 -15.97 36.75 1.54
C TRP A 12 -16.31 38.01 0.76
N SER A 13 -15.31 38.73 0.25
CA SER A 13 -15.56 39.91 -0.58
C SER A 13 -16.05 39.52 -1.97
N LYS A 14 -16.73 40.45 -2.67
CA LYS A 14 -17.18 40.23 -4.06
C LYS A 14 -16.02 39.87 -4.99
N ASP A 15 -14.85 40.48 -4.77
CA ASP A 15 -13.65 40.23 -5.56
C ASP A 15 -13.04 38.85 -5.29
N GLU A 16 -13.00 38.41 -4.02
CA GLU A 16 -12.53 37.06 -3.66
C GLU A 16 -13.43 35.98 -4.27
N VAL A 17 -14.75 36.22 -4.26
CA VAL A 17 -15.74 35.33 -4.87
C VAL A 17 -15.57 35.28 -6.39
N LYS A 18 -15.33 36.42 -7.05
CA LYS A 18 -15.07 36.50 -8.49
C LYS A 18 -13.77 35.78 -8.86
N LEU A 19 -12.72 35.95 -8.05
CA LEU A 19 -11.44 35.28 -8.24
C LEU A 19 -11.57 33.77 -8.03
N LEU A 20 -12.31 33.33 -7.01
CA LEU A 20 -12.59 31.92 -6.74
C LEU A 20 -13.34 31.26 -7.91
N LYS A 21 -14.41 31.90 -8.42
CA LYS A 21 -15.13 31.41 -9.62
C LYS A 21 -14.22 31.22 -10.83
N LYS A 22 -13.29 32.16 -11.05
CA LYS A 22 -12.36 32.12 -12.19
C LYS A 22 -11.29 31.03 -12.05
N LEU A 23 -10.75 30.85 -10.84
CA LEU A 23 -9.57 30.02 -10.62
C LEU A 23 -9.88 28.59 -10.18
N TYR A 24 -10.93 28.37 -9.40
CA TYR A 24 -11.24 27.07 -8.80
C TYR A 24 -11.53 25.94 -9.80
N PRO A 25 -12.25 26.17 -10.91
CA PRO A 25 -12.47 25.13 -11.91
C PRO A 25 -11.17 24.63 -12.58
N LYS A 26 -10.17 25.51 -12.72
CA LYS A 26 -8.94 25.26 -13.50
C LYS A 26 -7.70 25.06 -12.64
N GLY A 27 -7.80 25.14 -11.32
CA GLY A 27 -6.65 25.38 -10.46
C GLY A 27 -6.54 24.45 -9.26
N ASN A 28 -5.32 24.36 -8.74
CA ASN A 28 -5.04 23.62 -7.52
C ASN A 28 -5.58 24.38 -6.30
N PRO A 29 -6.48 23.79 -5.49
CA PRO A 29 -7.06 24.45 -4.32
C PRO A 29 -6.03 25.03 -3.33
N LYS A 30 -4.85 24.41 -3.20
CA LYS A 30 -3.77 24.90 -2.32
C LYS A 30 -3.15 26.20 -2.84
N LYS A 31 -2.85 26.28 -4.13
CA LYS A 31 -2.34 27.52 -4.77
C LYS A 31 -3.38 28.63 -4.76
N ILE A 32 -4.66 28.28 -4.94
CA ILE A 32 -5.77 29.24 -4.86
C ILE A 32 -5.88 29.80 -3.44
N ALA A 33 -5.76 28.94 -2.42
CA ALA A 33 -5.74 29.35 -1.02
C ALA A 33 -4.58 30.28 -0.68
N GLU A 34 -3.39 30.00 -1.19
CA GLU A 34 -2.23 30.89 -1.06
C GLU A 34 -2.45 32.25 -1.74
N ARG A 35 -3.07 32.26 -2.92
CA ARG A 35 -3.35 33.49 -3.68
C ARG A 35 -4.45 34.34 -3.04
N LEU A 36 -5.46 33.70 -2.45
CA LEU A 36 -6.54 34.36 -1.72
C LEU A 36 -6.14 34.74 -0.28
N GLY A 37 -4.98 34.27 0.21
CA GLY A 37 -4.59 34.46 1.61
C GLY A 37 -5.57 33.81 2.60
N ARG A 38 -6.28 32.76 2.20
CA ARG A 38 -7.29 32.07 3.01
C ARG A 38 -6.89 30.63 3.33
N PRO A 39 -7.40 30.04 4.43
CA PRO A 39 -7.20 28.62 4.71
C PRO A 39 -7.75 27.73 3.59
N LEU A 40 -7.03 26.66 3.25
CA LEU A 40 -7.46 25.68 2.23
C LEU A 40 -8.87 25.12 2.49
N THR A 41 -9.20 24.89 3.75
CA THR A 41 -10.52 24.42 4.17
C THR A 41 -11.61 25.43 3.86
N ALA A 42 -11.38 26.72 4.11
CA ALA A 42 -12.31 27.79 3.82
C ALA A 42 -12.56 27.94 2.31
N VAL A 43 -11.51 27.84 1.49
CA VAL A 43 -11.62 27.89 0.02
C VAL A 43 -12.43 26.72 -0.52
N ARG A 44 -12.18 25.50 -0.01
CA ARG A 44 -12.95 24.31 -0.40
C ARG A 44 -14.41 24.39 0.01
N GLN A 45 -14.68 24.84 1.24
CA GLN A 45 -16.04 25.00 1.74
C GLN A 45 -16.79 26.03 0.89
N ARG A 46 -16.18 27.20 0.63
CA ARG A 46 -16.83 28.23 -0.17
C ARG A 46 -17.12 27.78 -1.59
N ALA A 47 -16.21 27.04 -2.22
CA ALA A 47 -16.45 26.49 -3.54
C ALA A 47 -17.59 25.46 -3.54
N TYR A 48 -17.69 24.65 -2.48
CA TYR A 48 -18.80 23.73 -2.27
C TYR A 48 -20.14 24.46 -2.11
N ASP A 49 -20.21 25.47 -1.24
CA ASP A 49 -21.42 26.28 -1.00
C ASP A 49 -21.91 26.97 -2.29
N MET A 50 -20.98 27.28 -3.19
CA MET A 50 -21.26 27.91 -4.49
C MET A 50 -21.49 26.91 -5.63
N GLY A 51 -21.43 25.60 -5.36
CA GLY A 51 -21.55 24.55 -6.38
C GLY A 51 -20.41 24.53 -7.40
N ILE A 52 -19.30 25.22 -7.15
CA ILE A 52 -18.16 25.28 -8.08
C ILE A 52 -17.36 23.99 -7.92
N LYS A 53 -17.48 23.11 -8.91
CA LYS A 53 -16.68 21.90 -8.98
C LYS A 53 -15.36 22.21 -9.68
N ILE A 54 -14.31 21.51 -9.25
CA ILE A 54 -13.09 21.40 -10.07
C ILE A 54 -13.53 20.70 -11.35
N ASP A 55 -13.19 21.29 -12.50
CA ASP A 55 -13.49 20.68 -13.78
C ASP A 55 -12.84 19.28 -13.77
N GLY A 56 -13.58 18.22 -14.12
CA GLY A 56 -13.06 16.84 -14.10
C GLY A 56 -11.80 16.68 -14.96
N LEU A 57 -11.57 17.69 -15.80
CA LEU A 57 -10.42 17.98 -16.62
C LEU A 57 -9.30 18.77 -15.92
N HIS A 58 -9.18 18.75 -14.58
CA HIS A 58 -7.97 19.24 -13.91
C HIS A 58 -6.80 18.30 -14.24
N ARG A 59 -6.30 18.52 -15.45
CA ARG A 59 -5.37 17.71 -16.20
C ARG A 59 -4.00 18.13 -15.71
N TRP A 60 -3.21 17.15 -15.29
CA TRP A 60 -1.80 17.36 -14.96
C TRP A 60 -1.14 18.17 -16.06
N SER A 61 -0.55 19.32 -15.70
CA SER A 61 0.15 20.13 -16.71
C SER A 61 1.40 19.40 -17.19
N ASN A 62 1.89 19.76 -18.38
CA ASN A 62 3.13 19.19 -18.90
C ASN A 62 4.32 19.42 -17.95
N ASP A 63 4.35 20.56 -17.27
CA ASP A 63 5.40 20.89 -16.29
C ASP A 63 5.27 20.07 -15.02
N GLU A 64 4.06 19.85 -14.52
CA GLU A 64 3.80 18.97 -13.37
C GLU A 64 4.18 17.52 -13.70
N ILE A 65 3.93 17.07 -14.92
CA ILE A 65 4.34 15.73 -15.40
C ILE A 65 5.86 15.63 -15.47
N LYS A 66 6.55 16.62 -16.04
CA LYS A 66 8.02 16.67 -16.09
C LYS A 66 8.60 16.65 -14.68
N LEU A 67 8.06 17.46 -13.78
CA LEU A 67 8.49 17.53 -12.39
C LEU A 67 8.25 16.21 -11.65
N LEU A 68 7.09 15.59 -11.84
CA LEU A 68 6.77 14.28 -11.28
C LEU A 68 7.74 13.21 -11.78
N LYS A 69 8.05 13.16 -13.09
CA LYS A 69 9.03 12.22 -13.66
C LYS A 69 10.41 12.38 -13.02
N LYS A 70 10.86 13.63 -12.81
CA LYS A 70 12.17 13.94 -12.25
C LYS A 70 12.26 13.58 -10.76
N LEU A 71 11.25 13.94 -9.96
CA LEU A 71 11.34 13.88 -8.51
C LEU A 71 10.69 12.62 -7.89
N TYR A 72 9.73 11.99 -8.56
CA TYR A 72 9.08 10.81 -8.02
C TYR A 72 10.04 9.66 -7.73
N PRO A 73 11.08 9.37 -8.52
CA PRO A 73 11.94 8.22 -8.24
C PRO A 73 12.74 8.34 -6.92
N THR A 74 13.15 9.54 -6.52
CA THR A 74 14.08 9.76 -5.39
C THR A 74 13.45 10.44 -4.19
N GLU A 75 12.51 11.37 -4.39
CA GLU A 75 12.11 12.31 -3.35
C GLU A 75 11.09 11.71 -2.36
N ASN A 76 10.97 12.26 -1.16
CA ASN A 76 9.89 11.88 -0.25
C ASN A 76 8.52 12.29 -0.82
N ILE A 77 7.51 11.42 -0.68
CA ILE A 77 6.17 11.69 -1.23
C ILE A 77 5.45 12.88 -0.58
N ARG A 78 5.75 13.22 0.68
CA ARG A 78 5.22 14.43 1.33
C ARG A 78 5.79 15.69 0.71
N LYS A 79 7.10 15.71 0.43
CA LYS A 79 7.74 16.83 -0.29
C LYS A 79 7.19 16.98 -1.71
N LEU A 80 6.82 15.87 -2.37
CA LEU A 80 6.15 15.91 -3.67
C LEU A 80 4.75 16.53 -3.57
N GLU A 81 3.99 16.22 -2.54
CA GLU A 81 2.70 16.87 -2.27
C GLU A 81 2.86 18.38 -2.05
N ASP A 82 3.90 18.82 -1.35
CA ASP A 82 4.17 20.25 -1.18
C ASP A 82 4.56 20.93 -2.50
N LYS A 83 5.43 20.31 -3.30
CA LYS A 83 5.90 20.88 -4.59
C LYS A 83 4.85 20.87 -5.70
N LEU A 84 4.08 19.79 -5.79
CA LEU A 84 3.06 19.61 -6.84
C LEU A 84 1.70 20.16 -6.41
N GLY A 85 1.47 20.30 -5.10
CA GLY A 85 0.19 20.67 -4.51
C GLY A 85 -0.90 19.60 -4.70
N TRP A 86 -0.57 18.45 -5.28
CA TRP A 86 -1.51 17.35 -5.50
C TRP A 86 -1.55 16.44 -4.28
N PRO A 87 -2.73 15.92 -3.88
CA PRO A 87 -2.82 14.93 -2.81
C PRO A 87 -1.92 13.73 -3.10
N ILE A 88 -1.31 13.15 -2.05
CA ILE A 88 -0.45 11.96 -2.18
C ILE A 88 -1.10 10.85 -3.02
N ARG A 89 -2.41 10.62 -2.85
CA ARG A 89 -3.17 9.61 -3.62
C ARG A 89 -3.18 9.93 -5.12
N SER A 90 -3.40 11.19 -5.49
CA SER A 90 -3.37 11.64 -6.89
C SER A 90 -1.98 11.52 -7.50
N ILE A 91 -0.94 11.88 -6.74
CA ILE A 91 0.47 11.72 -7.15
C ILE A 91 0.79 10.24 -7.43
N ARG A 92 0.44 9.33 -6.50
CA ARG A 92 0.65 7.89 -6.69
C ARG A 92 -0.12 7.35 -7.90
N ASN A 93 -1.39 7.71 -8.03
CA ASN A 93 -2.23 7.26 -9.15
C ASN A 93 -1.65 7.72 -10.48
N LYS A 94 -1.20 8.98 -10.58
CA LYS A 94 -0.60 9.49 -11.81
C LYS A 94 0.75 8.83 -12.10
N ALA A 95 1.62 8.69 -11.10
CA ALA A 95 2.89 8.01 -11.27
C ALA A 95 2.70 6.55 -11.74
N ASN A 96 1.74 5.83 -11.13
CA ASN A 96 1.39 4.48 -11.54
C ASN A 96 0.85 4.41 -12.98
N LYS A 97 -0.06 5.32 -13.36
CA LYS A 97 -0.57 5.42 -14.74
C LYS A 97 0.55 5.71 -15.76
N MET A 98 1.60 6.41 -15.35
CA MET A 98 2.76 6.72 -16.19
C MET A 98 3.91 5.71 -16.06
N GLY A 99 3.72 4.61 -15.30
CA GLY A 99 4.77 3.61 -15.07
C GLY A 99 5.98 4.10 -14.26
N ILE A 100 5.90 5.28 -13.63
CA ILE A 100 7.01 5.87 -12.87
C ILE A 100 7.06 5.19 -11.50
N LYS A 101 8.17 4.51 -11.23
CA LYS A 101 8.40 3.80 -9.96
C LYS A 101 9.38 4.57 -9.08
N LYS A 102 9.25 4.39 -7.77
CA LYS A 102 10.30 4.81 -6.82
C LYS A 102 11.56 4.01 -7.12
N ARG A 103 12.73 4.65 -7.05
CA ARG A 103 14.01 3.94 -7.00
C ARG A 103 14.02 3.17 -5.69
N GLN A 104 13.96 1.86 -5.80
CA GLN A 104 14.07 0.96 -4.66
C GLN A 104 15.57 0.77 -4.39
N HIS A 105 16.07 1.34 -3.30
CA HIS A 105 17.42 1.01 -2.82
C HIS A 105 17.29 -0.17 -1.86
N TYR A 106 17.38 -1.39 -2.39
CA TYR A 106 17.48 -2.57 -1.53
C TYR A 106 18.96 -2.81 -1.21
N PRO A 107 19.35 -2.83 0.08
CA PRO A 107 20.71 -3.21 0.45
C PRO A 107 21.06 -4.57 -0.16
N THR A 108 22.21 -4.66 -0.83
CA THR A 108 22.73 -5.92 -1.36
C THR A 108 22.99 -6.89 -0.23
N TRP A 109 22.80 -8.19 -0.46
CA TRP A 109 23.13 -9.23 0.53
C TRP A 109 24.64 -9.47 0.49
N SER A 110 25.33 -9.31 1.63
CA SER A 110 26.74 -9.69 1.70
C SER A 110 26.89 -11.22 1.75
N LYS A 111 28.10 -11.71 1.47
CA LYS A 111 28.43 -13.14 1.57
C LYS A 111 28.25 -13.63 3.02
N ASP A 112 28.73 -12.86 3.99
CA ASP A 112 28.65 -13.20 5.42
C ASP A 112 27.20 -13.19 5.91
N GLU A 113 26.43 -12.19 5.49
CA GLU A 113 25.00 -12.11 5.82
C GLU A 113 24.24 -13.31 5.25
N THR A 114 24.57 -13.73 4.03
CA THR A 114 23.99 -14.92 3.40
C THR A 114 24.36 -16.19 4.16
N LYS A 115 25.63 -16.34 4.57
CA LYS A 115 26.10 -17.49 5.36
C LYS A 115 25.41 -17.57 6.72
N LEU A 116 25.29 -16.43 7.40
CA LEU A 116 24.59 -16.32 8.67
C LEU A 116 23.09 -16.64 8.51
N PHE A 117 22.47 -16.14 7.44
CA PHE A 117 21.08 -16.42 7.13
C PHE A 117 20.84 -17.92 6.87
N LEU A 118 21.70 -18.58 6.10
CA LEU A 118 21.62 -20.02 5.84
C LEU A 118 21.69 -20.85 7.13
N LYS A 119 22.56 -20.47 8.08
CA LYS A 119 22.70 -21.16 9.37
C LYS A 119 21.47 -20.97 10.28
N LEU A 120 20.93 -19.75 10.34
CA LEU A 120 19.85 -19.41 11.26
C LEU A 120 18.46 -19.75 10.71
N TYR A 121 18.28 -19.73 9.39
CA TYR A 121 16.95 -19.85 8.81
C TYR A 121 16.24 -21.15 9.18
N PRO A 122 16.84 -22.36 9.10
CA PRO A 122 16.11 -23.60 9.35
C PRO A 122 15.42 -23.69 10.72
N ASN A 123 16.07 -23.17 11.77
CA ASN A 123 15.71 -23.41 13.17
C ASN A 123 15.23 -22.18 13.95
N THR A 124 15.51 -20.96 13.48
CA THR A 124 15.17 -19.73 14.21
C THR A 124 13.87 -19.09 13.70
N LYS A 125 13.11 -18.39 14.56
CA LYS A 125 11.92 -17.63 14.12
C LYS A 125 12.33 -16.48 13.20
N THR A 126 11.61 -16.27 12.09
CA THR A 126 11.94 -15.23 11.08
C THR A 126 12.02 -13.83 11.67
N ARG A 127 11.21 -13.51 12.69
CA ARG A 127 11.26 -12.21 13.40
C ARG A 127 12.61 -11.97 14.11
N GLN A 128 13.20 -13.01 14.73
CA GLN A 128 14.50 -12.88 15.39
C GLN A 128 15.63 -12.68 14.37
N ILE A 129 15.57 -13.38 13.24
CA ILE A 129 16.51 -13.20 12.13
C ILE A 129 16.38 -11.77 11.56
N ALA A 130 15.15 -11.26 11.42
CA ALA A 130 14.90 -9.89 10.94
C ALA A 130 15.53 -8.84 11.85
N ALA A 131 15.40 -9.00 13.17
CA ALA A 131 16.05 -8.14 14.14
C ALA A 131 17.58 -8.23 14.05
N LYS A 132 18.14 -9.45 13.93
CA LYS A 132 19.59 -9.69 13.88
C LYS A 132 20.25 -9.17 12.61
N LEU A 133 19.58 -9.27 11.46
CA LEU A 133 20.12 -8.83 10.16
C LEU A 133 19.70 -7.40 9.78
N GLY A 134 18.89 -6.73 10.60
CA GLY A 134 18.36 -5.40 10.26
C GLY A 134 17.49 -5.39 9.00
N ARG A 135 16.94 -6.54 8.59
CA ARG A 135 16.15 -6.69 7.36
C ARG A 135 14.69 -6.94 7.63
N SER A 136 13.83 -6.48 6.73
CA SER A 136 12.39 -6.78 6.81
C SER A 136 12.12 -8.28 6.66
N ILE A 137 11.07 -8.77 7.34
CA ILE A 137 10.61 -10.16 7.24
C ILE A 137 10.38 -10.56 5.77
N LYS A 138 9.77 -9.67 4.99
CA LYS A 138 9.51 -9.90 3.56
C LYS A 138 10.79 -10.09 2.74
N ALA A 139 11.84 -9.33 3.04
CA ALA A 139 13.14 -9.50 2.38
C ALA A 139 13.76 -10.86 2.71
N LEU A 140 13.63 -11.33 3.96
CA LEU A 140 14.09 -12.66 4.37
C LEU A 140 13.30 -13.78 3.67
N GLU A 141 11.98 -13.67 3.59
CA GLU A 141 11.14 -14.65 2.90
C GLU A 141 11.47 -14.74 1.40
N GLN A 142 11.65 -13.59 0.74
CA GLN A 142 12.08 -13.55 -0.65
C GLN A 142 13.48 -14.15 -0.85
N ARG A 143 14.40 -13.87 0.08
CA ARG A 143 15.76 -14.45 0.04
C ARG A 143 15.71 -15.96 0.24
N ALA A 144 14.93 -16.46 1.20
CA ALA A 144 14.76 -17.89 1.42
C ALA A 144 14.18 -18.58 0.18
N HIS A 145 13.15 -17.99 -0.42
CA HIS A 145 12.58 -18.48 -1.68
C HIS A 145 13.63 -18.51 -2.80
N LYS A 146 14.44 -17.46 -2.96
CA LYS A 146 15.50 -17.39 -3.96
C LYS A 146 16.61 -18.43 -3.73
N LEU A 147 16.93 -18.72 -2.46
CA LEU A 147 17.94 -19.71 -2.07
C LEU A 147 17.37 -21.14 -1.96
N GLY A 148 16.06 -21.33 -2.16
CA GLY A 148 15.40 -22.64 -2.04
C GLY A 148 15.35 -23.21 -0.61
N ILE A 149 15.74 -22.45 0.41
CA ILE A 149 15.78 -22.92 1.80
C ILE A 149 14.41 -22.82 2.48
N ARG A 150 14.14 -23.75 3.40
CA ARG A 150 12.89 -23.85 4.16
C ARG A 150 13.18 -23.99 5.65
N LYS A 151 12.17 -23.77 6.49
CA LYS A 151 12.23 -24.09 7.92
C LYS A 151 12.17 -25.60 8.09
N GLU A 152 12.99 -26.18 8.97
CA GLU A 152 13.01 -27.62 9.26
C GLU A 152 11.72 -28.08 9.96
N ASN A 153 11.25 -27.30 10.93
CA ASN A 153 10.09 -27.63 11.76
C ASN A 153 8.73 -27.31 11.10
N VAL A 154 8.57 -27.55 9.81
CA VAL A 154 7.25 -27.46 9.15
C VAL A 154 6.73 -28.88 8.91
N PRO A 155 5.83 -29.39 9.77
CA PRO A 155 5.29 -30.74 9.63
C PRO A 155 4.75 -30.97 8.22
N ARG A 156 5.28 -31.98 7.53
CA ARG A 156 4.75 -32.39 6.22
C ARG A 156 3.37 -33.00 6.42
N TRP A 157 2.47 -32.78 5.47
CA TRP A 157 1.23 -33.54 5.43
C TRP A 157 1.56 -34.95 4.97
N SER A 158 1.28 -35.94 5.79
CA SER A 158 1.35 -37.34 5.42
C SER A 158 0.14 -37.73 4.55
N LYS A 159 0.27 -38.78 3.73
CA LYS A 159 -0.86 -39.29 2.93
C LYS A 159 -2.09 -39.60 3.80
N LYS A 160 -1.88 -40.13 5.01
CA LYS A 160 -2.94 -40.43 5.98
C LYS A 160 -3.65 -39.16 6.47
N GLU A 161 -2.90 -38.12 6.82
CA GLU A 161 -3.48 -36.83 7.23
C GLU A 161 -4.24 -36.16 6.07
N GLU A 162 -3.77 -36.31 4.84
CA GLU A 162 -4.45 -35.76 3.65
C GLU A 162 -5.80 -36.46 3.40
N GLN A 163 -5.83 -37.79 3.49
CA GLN A 163 -7.07 -38.57 3.38
C GLN A 163 -8.05 -38.22 4.50
N LEU A 164 -7.57 -38.10 5.73
CA LEU A 164 -8.39 -37.70 6.87
C LEU A 164 -8.92 -36.27 6.70
N LEU A 165 -8.09 -35.35 6.21
CA LEU A 165 -8.52 -33.99 5.90
C LEU A 165 -9.58 -33.98 4.80
N ALA A 166 -9.43 -34.78 3.74
CA ALA A 166 -10.41 -34.86 2.66
C ALA A 166 -11.79 -35.31 3.17
N LYS A 167 -11.82 -36.27 4.11
CA LYS A 167 -13.06 -36.79 4.72
C LYS A 167 -13.72 -35.78 5.66
N LEU A 168 -12.95 -35.11 6.52
CA LEU A 168 -13.49 -34.25 7.58
C LEU A 168 -13.66 -32.79 7.14
N TYR A 169 -12.93 -32.32 6.12
CA TYR A 169 -12.97 -30.92 5.71
C TYR A 169 -14.36 -30.45 5.28
N PRO A 170 -15.18 -31.19 4.52
CA PRO A 170 -16.47 -30.68 4.03
C PRO A 170 -17.46 -30.28 5.12
N THR A 171 -17.45 -30.97 6.26
CA THR A 171 -18.47 -30.86 7.33
C THR A 171 -17.93 -30.18 8.59
N THR A 172 -16.64 -30.36 8.92
CA THR A 172 -16.09 -29.95 10.21
C THR A 172 -15.56 -28.50 10.20
N ASN A 173 -15.66 -27.79 11.32
CA ASN A 173 -15.10 -26.44 11.47
C ASN A 173 -13.56 -26.46 11.42
N ASN A 174 -12.94 -25.46 10.77
CA ASN A 174 -11.48 -25.33 10.67
C ASN A 174 -10.76 -25.25 12.03
N ARG A 175 -11.42 -24.73 13.08
CA ARG A 175 -10.85 -24.72 14.45
C ARG A 175 -10.71 -26.13 15.03
N ILE A 176 -11.71 -26.99 14.80
CA ILE A 176 -11.69 -28.38 15.26
C ILE A 176 -10.63 -29.16 14.47
N LEU A 177 -10.58 -28.98 13.15
CA LEU A 177 -9.54 -29.57 12.30
C LEU A 177 -8.13 -29.13 12.72
N ALA A 178 -7.95 -27.87 13.11
CA ALA A 178 -6.69 -27.37 13.64
C ALA A 178 -6.25 -28.14 14.90
N GLY A 179 -7.18 -28.45 15.81
CA GLY A 179 -6.93 -29.29 16.98
C GLY A 179 -6.55 -30.72 16.61
N ILE A 180 -7.31 -31.36 15.71
CA ILE A 180 -7.07 -32.75 15.25
C ILE A 180 -5.67 -32.88 14.62
N PHE A 181 -5.31 -31.97 13.72
CA PHE A 181 -4.01 -32.02 13.04
C PHE A 181 -2.88 -31.37 13.83
N LYS A 182 -3.14 -30.85 15.04
CA LYS A 182 -2.20 -30.07 15.86
C LYS A 182 -1.47 -28.98 15.06
N ARG A 183 -2.21 -28.32 14.16
CA ARG A 183 -1.71 -27.34 13.18
C ARG A 183 -2.59 -26.10 13.19
N SER A 184 -2.09 -24.96 12.70
CA SER A 184 -2.91 -23.74 12.66
C SER A 184 -4.08 -23.88 11.68
N ALA A 185 -5.23 -23.28 12.00
CA ALA A 185 -6.38 -23.27 11.10
C ALA A 185 -6.03 -22.74 9.70
N LEU A 186 -5.10 -21.78 9.60
CA LEU A 186 -4.61 -21.26 8.34
C LEU A 186 -3.88 -22.34 7.52
N THR A 187 -3.04 -23.17 8.13
CA THR A 187 -2.34 -24.25 7.42
C THR A 187 -3.31 -25.32 6.89
N VAL A 188 -4.38 -25.61 7.64
CA VAL A 188 -5.47 -26.48 7.18
C VAL A 188 -6.20 -25.86 5.98
N ILE A 189 -6.55 -24.58 6.04
CA ILE A 189 -7.18 -23.85 4.92
C ILE A 189 -6.27 -23.84 3.69
N GLN A 190 -4.98 -23.55 3.86
CA GLN A 190 -4.01 -23.53 2.77
C GLN A 190 -3.83 -24.90 2.13
N LYS A 191 -3.79 -25.97 2.93
CA LYS A 191 -3.71 -27.33 2.41
C LYS A 191 -4.98 -27.67 1.62
N ALA A 192 -6.16 -27.44 2.20
CA ALA A 192 -7.43 -27.65 1.53
C ALA A 192 -7.56 -26.86 0.22
N PHE A 193 -7.11 -25.60 0.19
CA PHE A 193 -7.07 -24.80 -1.03
C PHE A 193 -6.17 -25.42 -2.10
N ARG A 194 -4.96 -25.88 -1.72
CA ARG A 194 -4.01 -26.53 -2.64
C ARG A 194 -4.52 -27.88 -3.16
N THR A 195 -5.25 -28.63 -2.34
CA THR A 195 -5.82 -29.93 -2.71
C THR A 195 -7.24 -29.85 -3.28
N GLY A 196 -7.78 -28.64 -3.48
CA GLY A 196 -9.11 -28.43 -4.07
C GLY A 196 -10.30 -28.76 -3.16
N LEU A 197 -10.08 -29.03 -1.87
CA LEU A 197 -11.13 -29.38 -0.92
C LEU A 197 -12.05 -28.19 -0.61
N ARG A 198 -13.35 -28.45 -0.48
CA ARG A 198 -14.40 -27.43 -0.26
C ARG A 198 -15.30 -27.79 0.92
N LYS A 199 -15.86 -26.77 1.56
CA LYS A 199 -16.91 -26.92 2.59
C LYS A 199 -18.26 -27.16 1.90
N LYS A 200 -19.09 -28.03 2.48
CA LYS A 200 -20.47 -28.26 2.03
C LYS A 200 -21.26 -26.94 2.14
N GLY A 201 -22.00 -26.57 1.09
CA GLY A 201 -22.82 -25.35 1.05
C GLY A 201 -22.12 -24.05 0.59
N ARG A 202 -20.81 -24.04 0.30
CA ARG A 202 -20.16 -22.86 -0.30
C ARG A 202 -20.25 -22.89 -1.83
N ARG A 203 -21.00 -21.96 -2.42
CA ARG A 203 -21.06 -21.73 -3.88
C ARG A 203 -19.66 -21.50 -4.47
N PRO A 204 -19.38 -21.93 -5.71
CA PRO A 204 -18.09 -21.71 -6.32
C PRO A 204 -17.79 -20.21 -6.47
N ARG A 205 -16.60 -19.78 -6.05
CA ARG A 205 -16.08 -18.48 -6.47
C ARG A 205 -15.79 -18.59 -7.96
N VAL A 206 -16.66 -17.98 -8.77
CA VAL A 206 -16.43 -17.75 -10.19
C VAL A 206 -15.07 -17.07 -10.32
N ARG A 207 -14.12 -17.72 -11.02
CA ARG A 207 -12.92 -17.04 -11.46
C ARG A 207 -13.39 -15.95 -12.42
N ARG A 208 -13.36 -14.69 -11.99
CA ARG A 208 -13.38 -13.58 -12.95
C ARG A 208 -12.13 -13.76 -13.80
N LYS A 209 -12.34 -14.13 -15.07
CA LYS A 209 -11.30 -14.11 -16.11
C LYS A 209 -10.73 -12.70 -16.21
#